data_AF-A0A672ZJP6-F1
#
_entry.id   AF-A0A672ZJP6-F1
#
_cell.length_a   1.000
_cell.length_b   1.000
_cell.length_c   1.000
_cell.angle_alpha   90.00
_cell.angle_beta   90.00
_cell.angle_gamma   90.00
#
_symmetry.space_group_name_H-M   'P 1'
#
loop_
_entity.id
_entity.type
_entity.pdbx_description
1 polymer ?
#
loop_
_entity_poly.entity_id
_entity_poly.type
_entity_poly.pdbx_seq_one_letter_code
_entity_poly.pdbx_strand_id
1 'polypeptide(L)'
;MSSPLSNNKDQPRIRKMLSDSSPASTTALTKSLRHERLSRLNSSGSSDVSNDTTTNNAELYFLRRENRLSARRKAEEETASNDYKKMYEKALATNQRLKSRLETSKQELAVIQDQLQRAQKGRPGTCESNQLETEKKESWALKKRISDVEEQLKVKAELKMENQRLKDENGALIRVITKLSK
;
A
#
# COMPACT_ATOMS: atom_id res chain seq x y z
N MET A 1 15.76 -33.86 -25.32
CA MET A 1 14.30 -33.92 -25.14
C MET A 1 13.95 -32.84 -24.13
N SER A 2 13.65 -31.64 -24.62
CA SER A 2 13.44 -30.45 -23.79
C SER A 2 11.95 -30.13 -23.81
N SER A 3 11.30 -30.16 -22.65
CA SER A 3 9.89 -29.77 -22.49
C SER A 3 9.84 -28.37 -21.85
N PRO A 4 9.05 -27.41 -22.39
CA PRO A 4 8.87 -26.12 -21.76
C PRO A 4 7.76 -26.19 -20.69
N LEU A 5 8.01 -25.60 -19.53
CA LEU A 5 6.98 -25.38 -18.52
C LEU A 5 6.04 -24.25 -18.98
N SER A 6 4.75 -24.58 -18.99
CA SER A 6 3.63 -23.67 -19.25
C SER A 6 3.46 -22.69 -18.08
N ASN A 7 3.68 -21.40 -18.33
CA ASN A 7 3.36 -20.32 -17.41
C ASN A 7 1.89 -19.93 -17.57
N ASN A 8 1.03 -20.41 -16.68
CA ASN A 8 -0.32 -19.86 -16.48
C ASN A 8 -0.19 -18.46 -15.86
N LYS A 9 -0.64 -17.43 -16.59
CA LYS A 9 -0.64 -16.04 -16.15
C LYS A 9 -2.04 -15.47 -16.29
N ASP A 10 -2.89 -15.76 -15.32
CA ASP A 10 -4.17 -15.09 -15.14
C ASP A 10 -4.06 -14.13 -13.94
N GLN A 11 -3.97 -12.84 -14.25
CA GLN A 11 -4.33 -11.75 -13.33
C GLN A 11 -5.33 -10.84 -14.02
N PRO A 12 -6.49 -10.53 -13.40
CA PRO A 12 -7.47 -9.63 -13.99
C PRO A 12 -6.97 -8.19 -13.96
N ARG A 13 -6.85 -7.62 -15.16
CA ARG A 13 -6.52 -6.21 -15.41
C ARG A 13 -7.72 -5.32 -15.03
N ILE A 14 -7.70 -4.74 -13.83
CA ILE A 14 -8.64 -3.68 -13.45
C ILE A 14 -8.25 -2.39 -14.19
N ARG A 15 -8.92 -2.13 -15.31
CA ARG A 15 -8.84 -0.86 -16.05
C ARG A 15 -9.99 0.03 -15.59
N LYS A 16 -9.73 1.01 -14.72
CA LYS A 16 -10.68 2.11 -14.48
C LYS A 16 -10.72 3.00 -15.72
N MET A 17 -11.78 2.92 -16.51
CA MET A 17 -12.13 3.93 -17.50
C MET A 17 -13.03 4.94 -16.80
N LEU A 18 -12.60 6.21 -16.79
CA LEU A 18 -13.42 7.34 -16.37
C LEU A 18 -14.32 7.72 -17.54
N SER A 19 -15.62 7.78 -17.26
CA SER A 19 -16.66 8.22 -18.18
C SER A 19 -16.46 9.68 -18.56
N ASP A 20 -16.40 9.93 -19.86
CA ASP A 20 -16.66 11.24 -20.45
C ASP A 20 -17.83 11.04 -21.41
N SER A 21 -18.93 11.77 -21.20
CA SER A 21 -20.16 11.58 -21.95
C SER A 21 -20.83 12.93 -22.17
N SER A 22 -20.51 13.54 -23.31
CA SER A 22 -21.32 14.58 -23.95
C SER A 22 -22.53 13.94 -24.63
N PRO A 23 -23.77 14.45 -24.47
CA PRO A 23 -24.87 14.07 -25.33
C PRO A 23 -24.99 15.06 -26.50
N ALA A 24 -24.76 14.56 -27.71
CA ALA A 24 -25.20 15.19 -28.94
C ALA A 24 -26.69 14.88 -29.15
N SER A 25 -27.47 15.94 -29.37
CA SER A 25 -28.89 15.93 -29.66
C SER A 25 -29.20 15.41 -31.07
N THR A 26 -30.13 14.45 -31.20
CA THR A 26 -31.00 14.30 -32.38
C THR A 26 -32.26 13.51 -32.03
N THR A 27 -33.41 14.18 -31.87
CA THR A 27 -34.72 13.60 -32.24
C THR A 27 -35.68 14.73 -32.58
N ALA A 28 -36.13 14.74 -33.83
CA ALA A 28 -37.22 15.56 -34.32
C ALA A 28 -38.56 15.07 -33.73
N LEU A 29 -39.41 15.99 -33.27
CA LEU A 29 -40.84 15.78 -33.10
C LEU A 29 -41.57 17.10 -33.31
N THR A 30 -42.60 17.03 -34.15
CA THR A 30 -43.47 18.10 -34.62
C THR A 30 -44.46 18.52 -33.53
N LYS A 31 -44.80 19.82 -33.47
CA LYS A 31 -46.16 20.40 -33.31
C LYS A 31 -46.14 21.92 -33.07
N SER A 32 -46.71 22.64 -34.04
CA SER A 32 -47.47 23.89 -33.97
C SER A 32 -47.61 24.62 -32.62
N LEU A 33 -47.22 25.90 -32.56
CA LEU A 33 -48.10 26.97 -32.04
C LEU A 33 -47.64 28.34 -32.56
N ARG A 34 -48.62 29.16 -32.94
CA ARG A 34 -48.51 30.45 -33.62
C ARG A 34 -48.37 31.61 -32.62
N HIS A 35 -47.83 32.74 -33.09
CA HIS A 35 -47.79 34.08 -32.48
C HIS A 35 -46.89 34.18 -31.22
N GLU A 36 -46.03 35.18 -31.03
CA GLU A 36 -46.19 36.61 -31.27
C GLU A 36 -44.91 37.28 -31.78
N ARG A 37 -45.11 38.15 -32.77
CA ARG A 37 -44.23 39.27 -33.11
C ARG A 37 -44.80 40.43 -32.31
N LEU A 38 -44.03 41.02 -31.38
CA LEU A 38 -44.19 42.25 -30.57
C LEU A 38 -43.33 41.98 -29.30
N SER A 39 -42.41 42.79 -28.79
CA SER A 39 -42.35 44.24 -28.66
C SER A 39 -40.91 44.61 -28.19
N ARG A 40 -40.22 45.47 -28.92
CA ARG A 40 -39.01 46.16 -28.43
C ARG A 40 -39.01 47.61 -28.90
N LEU A 41 -39.98 48.35 -28.40
CA LEU A 41 -39.97 49.81 -28.36
C LEU A 41 -40.54 50.21 -27.00
N ASN A 42 -39.88 51.19 -26.38
CA ASN A 42 -40.22 51.96 -25.18
C ASN A 42 -39.48 51.59 -23.88
N SER A 43 -38.46 52.39 -23.57
CA SER A 43 -38.43 53.17 -22.32
C SER A 43 -37.44 54.34 -22.55
N SER A 44 -37.91 55.49 -23.01
CA SER A 44 -38.55 56.60 -22.27
C SER A 44 -37.52 57.66 -21.90
N GLY A 45 -37.64 58.81 -22.55
CA GLY A 45 -36.94 60.03 -22.16
C GLY A 45 -37.49 60.52 -20.82
N SER A 46 -36.60 60.97 -19.95
CA SER A 46 -36.94 61.76 -18.77
C SER A 46 -36.48 63.19 -19.02
N SER A 47 -37.42 64.11 -18.91
CA SER A 47 -37.32 65.55 -19.11
C SER A 47 -36.58 66.27 -17.99
N ASP A 48 -36.13 67.48 -18.35
CA ASP A 48 -35.84 68.65 -17.51
C ASP A 48 -34.68 68.57 -16.51
N VAL A 49 -33.52 69.08 -16.94
CA VAL A 49 -32.73 69.97 -16.08
C VAL A 49 -32.44 71.26 -16.85
N SER A 50 -32.96 72.35 -16.29
CA SER A 50 -32.66 73.72 -16.63
C SER A 50 -31.23 74.07 -16.18
N ASN A 51 -30.59 74.92 -16.99
CA ASN A 51 -29.35 75.67 -16.79
C ASN A 51 -28.02 74.99 -17.16
N ASP A 52 -27.54 75.46 -18.32
CA ASP A 52 -26.22 76.07 -18.49
C ASP A 52 -25.01 75.15 -18.43
N THR A 53 -24.80 74.38 -19.51
CA THR A 53 -23.44 74.10 -19.94
C THR A 53 -23.42 73.87 -21.44
N THR A 54 -22.70 74.72 -22.16
CA THR A 54 -22.10 74.41 -23.46
C THR A 54 -21.04 73.30 -23.30
N THR A 55 -21.39 72.16 -22.69
CA THR A 55 -20.53 70.97 -22.72
C THR A 55 -20.58 70.43 -24.13
N ASN A 56 -19.52 70.74 -24.88
CA ASN A 56 -19.28 70.35 -26.25
C ASN A 56 -19.74 68.90 -26.48
N ASN A 57 -20.54 68.63 -27.53
CA ASN A 57 -20.94 67.25 -27.91
C ASN A 57 -19.74 66.28 -27.97
N ALA A 58 -18.55 66.80 -28.29
CA ALA A 58 -17.28 66.09 -28.22
C ALA A 58 -16.98 65.51 -26.82
N GLU A 59 -17.19 66.26 -25.75
CA GLU A 59 -16.94 65.87 -24.36
C GLU A 59 -17.81 64.67 -23.93
N LEU A 60 -19.08 64.66 -24.30
CA LEU A 60 -19.99 63.53 -24.01
C LEU A 60 -19.55 62.24 -24.73
N TYR A 61 -19.04 62.37 -25.96
CA TYR A 61 -18.44 61.25 -26.68
C TYR A 61 -17.16 60.74 -26.00
N PHE A 62 -16.30 61.64 -25.52
CA PHE A 62 -15.11 61.27 -24.76
C PHE A 62 -15.46 60.59 -23.44
N LEU A 63 -16.41 61.11 -22.68
CA LEU A 63 -16.85 60.53 -21.41
C LEU A 63 -17.51 59.15 -21.60
N ARG A 64 -18.31 58.97 -22.66
CA ARG A 64 -18.87 57.65 -23.03
C ARG A 64 -17.77 56.66 -23.45
N ARG A 65 -16.75 57.12 -24.17
CA ARG A 65 -15.59 56.30 -24.55
C ARG A 65 -14.78 55.90 -23.31
N GLU A 66 -14.51 56.84 -22.42
CA GLU A 66 -13.80 56.62 -21.17
C GLU A 66 -14.54 55.62 -20.28
N ASN A 67 -15.85 55.80 -20.08
CA ASN A 67 -16.67 54.86 -19.32
C ASN A 67 -16.60 53.43 -19.88
N ARG A 68 -16.60 53.25 -21.21
CA ARG A 68 -16.43 51.92 -21.83
C ARG A 68 -15.05 51.34 -21.57
N LEU A 69 -13.99 52.15 -21.60
CA LEU A 69 -12.63 51.71 -21.29
C LEU A 69 -12.46 51.36 -19.80
N SER A 70 -13.09 52.13 -18.92
CA SER A 70 -13.11 51.89 -17.48
C SER A 70 -13.90 50.63 -17.13
N ALA A 71 -15.07 50.41 -17.74
CA ALA A 71 -15.85 49.18 -17.59
C ALA A 71 -15.07 47.95 -18.09
N ARG A 72 -14.35 48.07 -19.21
CA ARG A 72 -13.49 47.00 -19.72
C ARG A 72 -12.34 46.69 -18.76
N ARG A 73 -11.64 47.69 -18.24
CA ARG A 73 -10.58 47.50 -17.22
C ARG A 73 -11.13 46.82 -15.96
N LYS A 74 -12.29 47.26 -15.46
CA LYS A 74 -12.94 46.64 -14.29
C LYS A 74 -13.31 45.19 -14.54
N ALA A 75 -13.85 44.86 -15.71
CA ALA A 75 -14.15 43.49 -16.07
C ALA A 75 -12.88 42.62 -16.13
N GLU A 76 -11.81 43.13 -16.75
CA GLU A 76 -10.49 42.44 -16.81
C GLU A 76 -9.92 42.22 -15.39
N GLU A 77 -9.97 43.22 -14.52
CA GLU A 77 -9.54 43.12 -13.11
C GLU A 77 -10.38 42.13 -12.31
N GLU A 78 -11.70 42.13 -12.49
CA GLU A 78 -12.62 41.20 -11.86
C GLU A 78 -12.36 39.76 -12.33
N THR A 79 -12.07 39.56 -13.62
CA THR A 79 -11.67 38.23 -14.13
C THR A 79 -10.36 37.74 -13.52
N ALA A 80 -9.34 38.60 -13.43
CA ALA A 80 -8.07 38.25 -12.81
C ALA A 80 -8.24 37.93 -11.31
N SER A 81 -9.00 38.75 -10.58
CA SER A 81 -9.32 38.52 -9.16
C SER A 81 -10.02 37.18 -8.94
N ASN A 82 -11.01 36.86 -9.78
CA ASN A 82 -11.70 35.57 -9.74
C ASN A 82 -10.77 34.40 -10.04
N ASP A 83 -9.82 34.55 -10.98
CA ASP A 83 -8.85 33.52 -11.30
C ASP A 83 -7.84 33.30 -10.17
N TYR A 84 -7.34 34.37 -9.54
CA TYR A 84 -6.50 34.27 -8.35
C TYR A 84 -7.23 33.56 -7.20
N LYS A 85 -8.50 33.91 -6.96
CA LYS A 85 -9.32 33.25 -5.95
C LYS A 85 -9.46 31.75 -6.20
N LYS A 86 -9.78 31.35 -7.44
CA LYS A 86 -9.88 29.93 -7.82
C LYS A 86 -8.56 29.19 -7.64
N MET A 87 -7.42 29.80 -8.00
CA MET A 87 -6.10 29.19 -7.84
C MET A 87 -5.75 29.02 -6.36
N TYR A 88 -6.07 30.02 -5.53
CA TYR A 88 -5.90 29.93 -4.08
C TYR A 88 -6.74 28.82 -3.46
N GLU A 89 -8.03 28.73 -3.81
CA GLU A 89 -8.92 27.66 -3.33
C GLU A 89 -8.41 26.27 -3.73
N LYS A 90 -7.94 26.10 -4.98
CA LYS A 90 -7.31 24.86 -5.44
C LYS A 90 -6.04 24.53 -4.65
N ALA A 91 -5.19 25.52 -4.39
CA ALA A 91 -3.98 25.33 -3.59
C ALA A 91 -4.32 24.94 -2.14
N LEU A 92 -5.35 25.55 -1.55
CA LEU A 92 -5.81 25.24 -0.21
C LEU A 92 -6.37 23.81 -0.12
N ALA A 93 -7.22 23.41 -1.08
CA ALA A 93 -7.78 22.06 -1.13
C ALA A 93 -6.69 20.99 -1.30
N THR A 94 -5.69 21.25 -2.15
CA THR A 94 -4.56 20.32 -2.31
C THR A 94 -3.69 20.27 -1.06
N ASN A 95 -3.45 21.39 -0.38
CA ASN A 95 -2.71 21.43 0.89
C ASN A 95 -3.43 20.61 1.98
N GLN A 96 -4.74 20.78 2.12
CA GLN A 96 -5.55 20.00 3.06
C GLN A 96 -5.47 18.51 2.76
N ARG A 97 -5.63 18.12 1.49
CA ARG A 97 -5.49 16.72 1.06
C ARG A 97 -4.11 16.14 1.38
N LEU A 98 -3.05 16.90 1.15
CA LEU A 98 -1.68 16.48 1.45
C LEU A 98 -1.46 16.31 2.96
N LYS A 99 -2.00 17.22 3.79
CA LYS A 99 -1.97 17.10 5.25
C LYS A 99 -2.68 15.85 5.73
N SER A 100 -3.89 15.57 5.23
CA SER A 100 -4.61 14.33 5.58
C SER A 100 -3.80 13.09 5.19
N ARG A 101 -3.23 13.07 3.98
CA ARG A 101 -2.43 11.93 3.51
C ARG A 101 -1.12 11.74 4.28
N LEU A 102 -0.50 12.83 4.73
CA LEU A 102 0.66 12.79 5.60
C LEU A 102 0.28 12.17 6.95
N GLU A 103 -0.85 12.58 7.53
CA GLU A 103 -1.30 12.08 8.82
C GLU A 103 -1.67 10.59 8.75
N THR A 104 -2.39 10.15 7.71
CA THR A 104 -2.66 8.73 7.49
C THR A 104 -1.37 7.93 7.35
N SER A 105 -0.40 8.44 6.58
CA SER A 105 0.90 7.77 6.41
C SER A 105 1.69 7.67 7.73
N LYS A 106 1.65 8.71 8.58
CA LYS A 106 2.26 8.65 9.92
C LYS A 106 1.59 7.59 10.80
N GLN A 107 0.27 7.49 10.75
CA GLN A 107 -0.47 6.50 11.52
C GLN A 107 -0.17 5.07 11.03
N GLU A 108 -0.11 4.86 9.72
CA GLU A 108 0.32 3.59 9.12
C GLU A 108 1.75 3.21 9.55
N LEU A 109 2.68 4.17 9.53
CA LEU A 109 4.04 3.95 10.02
C LEU A 109 4.06 3.56 11.49
N ALA A 110 3.28 4.22 12.35
CA ALA A 110 3.18 3.88 13.76
C ALA A 110 2.65 2.45 13.97
N VAL A 111 1.64 2.03 13.19
CA VAL A 111 1.11 0.67 13.22
C VAL A 111 2.16 -0.35 12.77
N ILE A 112 2.89 -0.07 11.68
CA ILE A 112 3.97 -0.94 11.20
C ILE A 112 5.10 -1.03 12.24
N GLN A 113 5.45 0.07 12.89
CA GLN A 113 6.45 0.10 13.96
C GLN A 113 5.99 -0.73 15.18
N ASP A 114 4.73 -0.62 15.60
CA ASP A 114 4.19 -1.46 16.68
C ASP A 114 4.17 -2.94 16.29
N GLN A 115 3.77 -3.28 15.05
CA GLN A 115 3.83 -4.65 14.53
C GLN A 115 5.26 -5.18 14.48
N LEU A 116 6.22 -4.38 14.02
CA LEU A 116 7.63 -4.74 14.01
C LEU A 116 8.15 -4.95 15.44
N GLN A 117 7.83 -4.05 16.37
CA GLN A 117 8.22 -4.17 17.76
C GLN A 117 7.59 -5.42 18.41
N ARG A 118 6.33 -5.73 18.10
CA ARG A 118 5.66 -6.97 18.53
C ARG A 118 6.27 -8.21 17.89
N ALA A 119 6.68 -8.16 16.62
CA ALA A 119 7.38 -9.26 15.98
C ALA A 119 8.80 -9.45 16.53
N GLN A 120 9.48 -8.36 16.89
CA GLN A 120 10.80 -8.38 17.51
C GLN A 120 10.76 -8.75 19.00
N LYS A 121 9.73 -8.38 19.75
CA LYS A 121 9.49 -8.82 21.14
C LYS A 121 8.86 -10.21 21.21
N GLY A 122 8.01 -10.53 20.24
CA GLY A 122 7.35 -11.81 20.05
C GLY A 122 8.24 -12.86 19.38
N ARG A 123 9.36 -12.46 18.75
CA ARG A 123 10.62 -13.21 18.79
C ARG A 123 11.19 -12.99 20.18
N PRO A 124 10.97 -13.90 21.11
CA PRO A 124 11.53 -13.71 22.40
C PRO A 124 13.02 -13.99 22.15
N GLY A 125 13.86 -12.97 22.31
CA GLY A 125 15.30 -13.18 22.49
C GLY A 125 15.56 -14.19 23.64
N THR A 126 14.54 -14.47 24.44
CA THR A 126 14.45 -15.59 25.36
C THR A 126 13.94 -16.91 24.74
N CYS A 127 13.05 -17.00 23.74
CA CYS A 127 12.61 -18.29 23.19
C CYS A 127 13.54 -18.81 22.11
N GLU A 128 14.15 -17.98 21.25
CA GLU A 128 15.20 -18.50 20.37
C GLU A 128 16.42 -18.93 21.19
N SER A 129 16.76 -18.18 22.25
CA SER A 129 17.78 -18.58 23.20
C SER A 129 17.37 -19.80 24.03
N ASN A 130 16.13 -19.90 24.51
CA ASN A 130 15.66 -21.02 25.31
C ASN A 130 15.54 -22.27 24.46
N GLN A 131 15.06 -22.16 23.21
CA GLN A 131 14.96 -23.25 22.24
C GLN A 131 16.36 -23.80 21.95
N LEU A 132 17.32 -22.91 21.64
CA LEU A 132 18.71 -23.29 21.41
C LEU A 132 19.36 -23.92 22.66
N GLU A 133 19.10 -23.38 23.85
CA GLU A 133 19.61 -23.95 25.11
C GLU A 133 18.95 -25.29 25.47
N THR A 134 17.66 -25.49 25.17
CA THR A 134 17.00 -26.79 25.33
C THR A 134 17.53 -27.81 24.35
N GLU A 135 17.78 -27.43 23.10
CA GLU A 135 18.36 -28.30 22.07
C GLU A 135 19.82 -28.67 22.41
N LYS A 136 20.60 -27.74 22.97
CA LYS A 136 21.95 -28.04 23.48
C LYS A 136 21.92 -29.03 24.66
N LYS A 137 21.00 -28.85 25.61
CA LYS A 137 20.84 -29.77 26.74
C LYS A 137 20.40 -31.16 26.28
N GLU A 138 19.46 -31.24 25.35
CA GLU A 138 19.02 -32.48 24.74
C GLU A 138 20.16 -33.15 23.96
N SER A 139 20.91 -32.40 23.16
CA SER A 139 22.08 -32.89 22.45
C SER A 139 23.14 -33.46 23.40
N TRP A 140 23.41 -32.78 24.52
CA TRP A 140 24.35 -33.27 25.53
C TRP A 140 23.83 -34.54 26.23
N ALA A 141 22.54 -34.59 26.60
CA ALA A 141 21.93 -35.78 27.19
C ALA A 141 21.97 -36.98 26.25
N LEU A 142 21.69 -36.77 24.96
CA LEU A 142 21.80 -37.80 23.92
C LEU A 142 23.25 -38.26 23.74
N LYS A 143 24.22 -37.34 23.67
CA LYS A 143 25.64 -37.69 23.61
C LYS A 143 26.08 -38.53 24.80
N LYS A 144 25.70 -38.14 26.01
CA LYS A 144 25.97 -38.92 27.21
C LYS A 144 25.35 -40.31 27.12
N ARG A 145 24.10 -40.41 26.68
CA ARG A 145 23.42 -41.70 26.50
C ARG A 145 24.10 -42.59 25.45
N ILE A 146 24.58 -42.00 24.35
CA ILE A 146 25.37 -42.70 23.34
C ILE A 146 26.65 -43.24 23.96
N SER A 147 27.42 -42.41 24.67
CA SER A 147 28.65 -42.84 25.33
C SER A 147 28.42 -43.95 26.36
N ASP A 148 27.36 -43.85 27.17
CA ASP A 148 26.99 -44.90 28.13
C ASP A 148 26.65 -46.23 27.42
N VAL A 149 25.98 -46.17 26.26
CA VAL A 149 25.64 -47.36 25.46
C VAL A 149 26.87 -47.94 24.76
N GLU A 150 27.76 -47.09 24.26
CA GLU A 150 29.05 -47.49 23.67
C GLU A 150 29.92 -48.23 24.70
N GLU A 151 29.99 -47.73 25.94
CA GLU A 151 30.70 -48.39 27.03
C GLU A 151 30.08 -49.75 27.37
N GLN A 152 28.75 -49.84 27.47
CA GLN A 152 28.06 -51.11 27.70
C GLN A 152 28.34 -52.14 26.60
N LEU A 153 28.41 -51.70 25.34
CA LEU A 153 28.76 -52.57 24.22
C LEU A 153 30.19 -53.07 24.32
N LYS A 154 31.14 -52.21 24.74
CA LYS A 154 32.53 -52.61 24.97
C LYS A 154 32.64 -53.68 26.05
N VAL A 155 32.02 -53.47 27.21
CA VAL A 155 31.99 -54.45 28.31
C VAL A 155 31.36 -55.77 27.84
N LYS A 156 30.26 -55.71 27.08
CA LYS A 156 29.61 -56.91 26.54
C LYS A 156 30.51 -57.67 25.57
N ALA A 157 31.32 -56.98 24.76
CA ALA A 157 32.28 -57.61 23.87
C ALA A 157 33.41 -58.30 24.66
N GLU A 158 33.96 -57.64 25.67
CA GLU A 158 34.98 -58.19 26.57
C GLU A 158 34.47 -59.46 27.28
N LEU A 159 33.27 -59.40 27.88
CA LEU A 159 32.65 -60.56 28.52
C LEU A 159 32.42 -61.72 27.55
N LYS A 160 32.06 -61.44 26.29
CA LYS A 160 31.91 -62.49 25.27
C LYS A 160 33.24 -63.17 24.94
N MET A 161 34.31 -62.38 24.79
CA MET A 161 35.65 -62.93 24.54
C MET A 161 36.12 -63.78 25.72
N GLU A 162 35.93 -63.29 26.95
CA GLU A 162 36.32 -64.04 28.16
C GLU A 162 35.49 -65.31 28.32
N ASN A 163 34.19 -65.26 28.06
CA ASN A 163 33.34 -66.45 28.08
C ASN A 163 33.78 -67.49 27.03
N GLN A 164 34.23 -67.04 25.85
CA GLN A 164 34.78 -67.92 24.83
C GLN A 164 36.11 -68.55 25.29
N ARG A 165 37.01 -67.74 25.85
CA ARG A 165 38.29 -68.21 26.42
C ARG A 165 38.06 -69.28 27.49
N LEU A 166 37.13 -69.04 28.40
CA LEU A 166 36.75 -70.00 29.45
C LEU A 166 36.10 -71.26 28.86
N LYS A 167 35.30 -71.16 27.81
CA LYS A 167 34.76 -72.34 27.10
C LYS A 167 35.86 -73.18 26.47
N ASP A 168 36.85 -72.54 25.86
CA ASP A 168 37.98 -73.23 25.23
C ASP A 168 38.85 -73.92 26.30
N GLU A 169 39.08 -73.25 27.43
CA GLU A 169 39.78 -73.78 28.61
C GLU A 169 39.02 -74.97 29.23
N ASN A 170 37.72 -74.83 29.48
CA ASN A 170 36.87 -75.92 29.95
C ASN A 170 36.85 -77.09 28.98
N GLY A 171 36.78 -76.81 27.67
CA GLY A 171 36.89 -77.83 26.63
C GLY A 171 38.23 -78.58 26.67
N ALA A 172 39.33 -77.87 26.92
CA ALA A 172 40.63 -78.48 27.11
C ALA A 172 40.70 -79.37 28.37
N LEU A 173 40.17 -78.89 29.49
CA LEU A 173 40.12 -79.65 30.74
C LEU A 173 39.26 -80.92 30.61
N ILE A 174 38.07 -80.82 30.00
CA ILE A 174 37.22 -82.00 29.72
C ILE A 174 37.98 -83.03 28.90
N ARG A 175 38.72 -82.60 27.86
CA ARG A 175 39.55 -83.52 27.06
C ARG A 175 40.63 -84.20 27.89
N VAL A 176 41.30 -83.48 28.79
CA VAL A 176 42.33 -84.04 29.70
C VAL A 176 41.69 -85.06 30.64
N ILE A 177 40.61 -84.70 31.32
CA ILE A 177 39.88 -85.60 32.24
C ILE A 177 39.43 -86.87 31.51
N THR A 178 38.86 -86.72 30.31
CA THR A 178 38.40 -87.87 29.49
C THR A 178 39.55 -88.81 29.12
N LYS A 179 40.76 -88.30 28.88
CA LYS A 179 41.95 -89.14 28.62
C LYS A 179 42.47 -89.85 29.86
N LEU A 180 42.36 -89.23 31.03
CA LEU A 180 42.80 -89.79 32.31
C LEU A 180 41.77 -90.74 32.94
N SER A 181 40.50 -90.69 32.51
CA SER A 181 39.40 -91.51 33.04
C SER A 181 39.11 -92.78 32.22
N LYS A 182 39.99 -93.13 31.26
CA LYS A 182 39.98 -94.40 30.53
C LYS A 182 41.10 -95.28 31.07
#